data_AF-A0A3B0MJM1-F1
#
_entry.id   AF-A0A3B0MJM1-F1
#
_cell.length_a   1.000
_cell.length_b   1.000
_cell.length_c   1.000
_cell.angle_alpha   90.00
_cell.angle_beta   90.00
_cell.angle_gamma   90.00
#
_symmetry.space_group_name_H-M   'P 1'
#
loop_
_entity.id
_entity.type
_entity.pdbx_description
1 polymer ?
#
loop_
_entity_poly.entity_id
_entity_poly.type
_entity_poly.pdbx_seq_one_letter_code
_entity_poly.pdbx_strand_id
1 'polypeptide(L)'
;MMKPYLYRMPVGIAGAISRYRDLTTEPVLLKSNNGFSAYGLAGKYDCDYFAPLSEGDTADVIKGIYIRPYPTTQTQGFIRQVGFEKNFTGDALKRGYVTVNVGVDSGTIKKGAPVYVRIAGATDKSPLGAFLIAEEKTGEGESAKVNTVILPNAEFTGHGDADGNVEISYKI
;
A
#
# COMPACT_ATOMS: atom_id res chain seq x y z
N MET A 1 20.29 2.44 35.17
CA MET A 1 20.18 3.47 34.12
C MET A 1 19.33 2.90 32.99
N MET A 2 18.07 3.29 32.90
CA MET A 2 17.14 2.81 31.87
C MET A 2 17.53 3.48 30.54
N LYS A 3 17.89 2.69 29.52
CA LYS A 3 18.06 3.21 28.16
C LYS A 3 16.69 3.71 27.70
N PRO A 4 16.47 5.01 27.44
CA PRO A 4 15.23 5.43 26.79
C PRO A 4 15.17 4.74 25.43
N TYR A 5 14.02 4.17 25.08
CA TYR A 5 13.78 3.73 23.71
C TYR A 5 13.86 4.97 22.82
N LEU A 6 14.98 5.15 22.11
CA LEU A 6 15.16 6.25 21.15
C LEU A 6 14.09 6.24 20.05
N TYR A 7 13.44 5.08 19.83
CA TYR A 7 12.46 4.84 18.78
C TYR A 7 11.23 4.14 19.34
N ARG A 8 10.08 4.37 18.69
CA ARG A 8 8.83 3.66 18.99
C ARG A 8 8.92 2.19 18.58
N MET A 9 8.04 1.36 19.14
CA MET A 9 7.90 -0.02 18.68
C MET A 9 7.36 -0.05 17.24
N PRO A 10 7.80 -0.99 16.39
CA PRO A 10 7.30 -1.12 15.02
C PRO A 10 5.78 -1.31 14.97
N VAL A 11 5.13 -0.64 14.03
CA VAL A 11 3.65 -0.59 13.93
C VAL A 11 3.08 -1.79 13.16
N GLY A 12 3.93 -2.53 12.46
CA GLY A 12 3.57 -3.76 11.77
C GLY A 12 4.39 -3.95 10.50
N ILE A 13 3.88 -4.78 9.59
CA ILE A 13 4.51 -5.05 8.29
C ILE A 13 3.51 -4.64 7.20
N ALA A 14 3.99 -3.97 6.15
CA ALA A 14 3.16 -3.59 5.01
C ALA A 14 2.36 -4.80 4.45
N GLY A 15 1.06 -4.58 4.23
CA GLY A 15 0.11 -5.59 3.76
C GLY A 15 -0.39 -6.57 4.83
N ALA A 16 -0.02 -6.39 6.10
CA ALA A 16 -0.61 -7.15 7.20
C ALA A 16 -1.93 -6.52 7.66
N ILE A 17 -2.94 -7.36 7.89
CA ILE A 17 -4.19 -6.96 8.54
C ILE A 17 -3.88 -6.68 10.02
N SER A 18 -4.22 -5.48 10.48
CA SER A 18 -3.98 -5.09 11.87
C SER A 18 -5.17 -5.40 12.78
N ARG A 19 -6.40 -5.44 12.24
CA ARG A 19 -7.64 -5.74 12.99
C ARG A 19 -8.53 -6.71 12.25
N TYR A 20 -8.67 -7.93 12.80
CA TYR A 20 -9.36 -9.04 12.14
C TYR A 20 -10.89 -9.03 12.21
N ARG A 21 -11.49 -8.23 13.08
CA ARG A 21 -12.93 -8.32 13.37
C ARG A 21 -13.83 -7.69 12.32
N ASP A 22 -13.39 -6.60 11.69
CA ASP A 22 -14.19 -5.86 10.72
C ASP A 22 -13.38 -5.67 9.43
N LEU A 23 -13.38 -6.71 8.59
CA LEU A 23 -12.72 -6.66 7.30
C LEU A 23 -13.48 -7.45 6.23
N THR A 24 -13.20 -7.09 4.99
CA THR A 24 -13.63 -7.84 3.81
C THR A 24 -12.42 -8.00 2.91
N THR A 25 -12.00 -9.25 2.74
CA THR A 25 -10.93 -9.65 1.82
C THR A 25 -11.50 -10.59 0.79
N GLU A 26 -11.15 -10.36 -0.47
CA GLU A 26 -11.58 -11.18 -1.58
C GLU A 26 -10.37 -11.87 -2.21
N PRO A 27 -10.48 -13.17 -2.54
CA PRO A 27 -9.46 -13.84 -3.32
C PRO A 27 -9.45 -13.25 -4.73
N VAL A 28 -8.26 -12.99 -5.25
CA VAL A 28 -8.04 -12.41 -6.58
C VAL A 28 -6.99 -13.19 -7.35
N LEU A 29 -7.10 -13.16 -8.67
CA LEU A 29 -6.08 -13.71 -9.57
C LEU A 29 -5.04 -12.65 -9.91
N LEU A 30 -3.76 -13.02 -9.85
CA LEU A 30 -2.63 -12.14 -10.13
C LEU A 30 -1.91 -12.63 -11.39
N LYS A 31 -1.55 -11.68 -12.27
CA LYS A 31 -0.70 -11.98 -13.43
C LYS A 31 0.76 -12.06 -12.98
N SER A 32 1.42 -13.17 -13.27
CA SER A 32 2.86 -13.35 -12.95
C SER A 32 3.73 -12.32 -13.67
N ASN A 33 3.39 -12.00 -14.93
CA ASN A 33 4.16 -11.07 -15.76
C ASN A 33 3.98 -9.58 -15.37
N ASN A 34 2.97 -9.27 -14.54
CA ASN A 34 2.72 -7.91 -14.04
C ASN A 34 2.33 -7.97 -12.56
N GLY A 35 3.23 -8.54 -11.75
CA GLY A 35 3.01 -8.72 -10.32
C GLY A 35 3.32 -7.46 -9.51
N PHE A 36 2.73 -7.37 -8.31
CA PHE A 36 3.07 -6.34 -7.33
C PHE A 36 4.51 -6.49 -6.83
N SER A 37 5.24 -5.38 -6.77
CA SER A 37 6.61 -5.34 -6.23
C SER A 37 6.66 -5.53 -4.71
N ALA A 38 5.58 -5.19 -4.01
CA ALA A 38 5.45 -5.32 -2.57
C ALA A 38 3.98 -5.57 -2.15
N TYR A 39 3.79 -6.01 -0.91
CA TYR A 39 2.47 -6.03 -0.27
C TYR A 39 2.11 -4.65 0.30
N GLY A 40 0.83 -4.40 0.54
CA GLY A 40 0.34 -3.12 1.02
C GLY A 40 0.36 -2.04 -0.06
N LEU A 41 0.15 -2.43 -1.32
CA LEU A 41 0.01 -1.52 -2.45
C LEU A 41 -1.44 -1.49 -2.94
N ALA A 42 -1.90 -0.32 -3.39
CA ALA A 42 -3.18 -0.17 -4.07
C ALA A 42 -3.15 -0.88 -5.43
N GLY A 43 -4.25 -1.55 -5.76
CA GLY A 43 -4.40 -2.27 -7.03
C GLY A 43 -5.71 -1.97 -7.74
N LYS A 44 -5.73 -2.29 -9.03
CA LYS A 44 -6.87 -2.16 -9.93
C LYS A 44 -7.21 -3.51 -10.57
N TYR A 45 -8.37 -3.58 -11.21
CA TYR A 45 -8.69 -4.70 -12.09
C TYR A 45 -8.19 -4.42 -13.50
N ASP A 46 -7.42 -5.36 -14.03
CA ASP A 46 -7.01 -5.44 -15.43
C ASP A 46 -7.61 -6.73 -16.02
N CYS A 47 -8.79 -6.59 -16.62
CA CYS A 47 -9.69 -7.69 -16.95
C CYS A 47 -10.01 -8.54 -15.69
N ASP A 48 -9.76 -9.84 -15.74
CA ASP A 48 -10.04 -10.80 -14.66
C ASP A 48 -8.96 -10.80 -13.55
N TYR A 49 -7.94 -9.94 -13.66
CA TYR A 49 -6.79 -9.96 -12.78
C TYR A 49 -6.71 -8.71 -11.92
N PHE A 50 -6.19 -8.88 -10.71
CA PHE A 50 -5.79 -7.78 -9.85
C PHE A 50 -4.34 -7.41 -10.14
N ALA A 51 -4.13 -6.16 -10.53
CA ALA A 51 -2.86 -5.66 -11.05
C ALA A 51 -2.42 -4.37 -10.33
N PRO A 52 -1.11 -4.07 -10.31
CA PRO A 52 -0.61 -2.79 -9.83
C PRO A 52 -1.16 -1.63 -10.66
N LEU A 53 -1.15 -0.43 -10.06
CA LEU A 53 -1.52 0.79 -10.77
C LEU A 53 -0.54 1.10 -11.91
N SER A 54 -1.03 1.81 -12.90
CA SER A 54 -0.27 2.35 -14.04
C SER A 54 -0.18 3.87 -13.93
N GLU A 55 0.76 4.47 -14.66
CA GLU A 55 0.92 5.91 -14.62
C GLU A 55 -0.34 6.65 -15.08
N GLY A 56 -0.75 7.67 -14.32
CA GLY A 56 -1.92 8.50 -14.63
C GLY A 56 -3.27 7.92 -14.21
N ASP A 57 -3.30 6.76 -13.54
CA ASP A 57 -4.53 6.18 -12.99
C ASP A 57 -5.23 7.13 -11.99
N THR A 58 -6.56 7.12 -11.96
CA THR A 58 -7.36 7.92 -11.01
C THR A 58 -7.73 7.11 -9.76
N ALA A 59 -8.19 7.79 -8.70
CA ALA A 59 -8.64 7.12 -7.48
C ALA A 59 -9.78 6.11 -7.72
N ASP A 60 -10.63 6.33 -8.72
CA ASP A 60 -11.79 5.48 -9.03
C ASP A 60 -11.43 4.08 -9.56
N VAL A 61 -10.25 3.94 -10.15
CA VAL A 61 -9.76 2.63 -10.62
C VAL A 61 -9.21 1.77 -9.49
N ILE A 62 -8.98 2.33 -8.30
CA ILE A 62 -8.49 1.57 -7.15
C ILE A 62 -9.61 0.68 -6.62
N LYS A 63 -9.38 -0.63 -6.66
CA LYS A 63 -10.38 -1.64 -6.27
C LYS A 63 -10.05 -2.35 -4.96
N GLY A 64 -8.86 -2.14 -4.40
CA GLY A 64 -8.47 -2.71 -3.11
C GLY A 64 -6.99 -2.54 -2.83
N ILE A 65 -6.56 -3.12 -1.72
CA ILE A 65 -5.16 -3.12 -1.28
C ILE A 65 -4.66 -4.55 -1.30
N TYR A 66 -3.52 -4.80 -1.92
CA TYR A 66 -2.92 -6.12 -1.96
C TYR A 66 -2.38 -6.50 -0.57
N ILE A 67 -2.91 -7.57 0.03
CA ILE A 67 -2.51 -8.00 1.38
C ILE A 67 -1.67 -9.28 1.35
N ARG A 68 -1.09 -9.59 2.50
CA ARG A 68 -0.29 -10.79 2.73
C ARG A 68 -1.19 -11.96 3.13
N PRO A 69 -1.46 -12.92 2.24
CA PRO A 69 -2.28 -14.10 2.58
C PRO A 69 -1.56 -15.06 3.54
N TYR A 70 -0.23 -15.11 3.47
CA TYR A 70 0.62 -16.01 4.24
C TYR A 70 1.78 -15.23 4.88
N PRO A 71 2.44 -15.75 5.93
CA PRO A 71 3.57 -15.10 6.59
C PRO A 71 4.84 -15.10 5.73
N THR A 72 4.80 -14.48 4.56
CA THR A 72 5.92 -14.30 3.63
C THR A 72 6.36 -12.83 3.66
N THR A 73 7.65 -12.57 3.50
CA THR A 73 8.22 -11.22 3.61
C THR A 73 8.35 -10.49 2.27
N GLN A 74 8.14 -11.19 1.14
CA GLN A 74 8.34 -10.66 -0.21
C GLN A 74 7.44 -11.37 -1.22
N THR A 75 6.97 -10.63 -2.22
CA THR A 75 6.13 -11.16 -3.31
C THR A 75 6.95 -11.97 -4.33
N GLN A 76 8.22 -11.60 -4.56
CA GLN A 76 9.11 -12.31 -5.50
C GLN A 76 9.39 -13.77 -5.14
N GLY A 77 9.35 -14.11 -3.84
CA GLY A 77 9.52 -15.50 -3.39
C GLY A 77 8.44 -16.41 -3.94
N PHE A 78 7.21 -15.89 -4.09
CA PHE A 78 6.07 -16.65 -4.60
C PHE A 78 6.16 -16.88 -6.12
N ILE A 79 6.57 -15.86 -6.88
CA ILE A 79 6.77 -15.98 -8.34
C ILE A 79 7.81 -17.06 -8.66
N ARG A 80 8.91 -17.11 -7.90
CA ARG A 80 9.95 -18.14 -8.07
C ARG A 80 9.46 -19.55 -7.73
N GLN A 81 8.46 -19.68 -6.86
CA GLN A 81 7.93 -20.97 -6.41
C GLN A 81 6.83 -21.52 -7.34
N VAL A 82 5.98 -20.65 -7.90
CA VAL A 82 4.90 -21.04 -8.83
C VAL A 82 5.42 -21.24 -10.26
N GLY A 83 6.53 -20.57 -10.60
CA GLY A 83 7.15 -20.64 -11.92
C GLY A 83 6.82 -19.42 -12.79
N PHE A 84 7.70 -19.14 -13.75
CA PHE A 84 7.53 -18.04 -14.70
C PHE A 84 6.27 -18.27 -15.57
N GLU A 85 5.53 -17.20 -15.90
CA GLU A 85 4.26 -17.22 -16.66
C GLU A 85 3.09 -18.00 -16.02
N LYS A 86 3.23 -18.45 -14.77
CA LYS A 86 2.14 -19.11 -14.04
C LYS A 86 1.43 -18.12 -13.12
N ASN A 87 0.20 -17.77 -13.48
CA ASN A 87 -0.66 -16.93 -12.66
C ASN A 87 -0.95 -17.60 -11.31
N PHE A 88 -1.15 -16.78 -10.28
CA PHE A 88 -1.35 -17.24 -8.91
C PHE A 88 -2.45 -16.45 -8.22
N THR A 89 -2.96 -17.00 -7.12
CA THR A 89 -3.98 -16.34 -6.30
C THR A 89 -3.31 -15.45 -5.25
N GLY A 90 -3.95 -14.34 -4.94
CA GLY A 90 -3.64 -13.53 -3.77
C GLY A 90 -4.92 -12.98 -3.16
N ASP A 91 -4.79 -12.12 -2.15
CA ASP A 91 -5.95 -11.53 -1.48
C ASP A 91 -5.92 -10.00 -1.62
N ALA A 92 -7.08 -9.43 -1.92
CA ALA A 92 -7.30 -8.00 -1.96
C ALA A 92 -8.22 -7.56 -0.81
N LEU A 93 -7.74 -6.65 0.03
CA LEU A 93 -8.55 -5.98 1.04
C LEU A 93 -9.51 -5.00 0.36
N LYS A 94 -10.80 -5.22 0.53
CA LYS A 94 -11.88 -4.31 0.11
C LYS A 94 -12.28 -3.33 1.18
N ARG A 95 -12.17 -3.74 2.44
CA ARG A 95 -12.51 -2.96 3.63
C ARG A 95 -11.74 -3.48 4.83
N GLY A 96 -11.32 -2.59 5.74
CA GLY A 96 -10.76 -2.95 7.04
C GLY A 96 -9.58 -2.08 7.44
N TYR A 97 -8.76 -2.62 8.34
CA TYR A 97 -7.55 -1.96 8.83
C TYR A 97 -6.31 -2.73 8.38
N VAL A 98 -5.36 -2.01 7.79
CA VAL A 98 -4.16 -2.59 7.20
C VAL A 98 -2.94 -1.72 7.50
N THR A 99 -1.81 -2.35 7.77
CA THR A 99 -0.53 -1.67 7.85
C THR A 99 0.01 -1.46 6.44
N VAL A 100 0.41 -0.24 6.11
CA VAL A 100 1.03 0.15 4.84
C VAL A 100 2.38 0.83 5.10
N ASN A 101 3.25 0.86 4.10
CA ASN A 101 4.50 1.60 4.17
C ASN A 101 4.42 2.88 3.33
N VAL A 102 4.82 4.02 3.91
CA VAL A 102 4.80 5.33 3.25
C VAL A 102 6.18 5.80 2.76
N GLY A 103 7.22 4.97 2.90
CA GLY A 103 8.57 5.22 2.40
C GLY A 103 9.40 6.27 3.16
N VAL A 104 8.82 6.89 4.18
CA VAL A 104 9.43 7.95 5.01
C VAL A 104 9.04 7.77 6.48
N ASP A 105 9.74 8.42 7.41
CA ASP A 105 9.35 8.43 8.82
C ASP A 105 7.91 8.90 8.98
N SER A 106 7.10 8.06 9.62
CA SER A 106 5.66 8.21 9.76
C SER A 106 5.23 8.62 11.18
N GLY A 107 6.20 8.96 12.04
CA GLY A 107 5.98 9.34 13.44
C GLY A 107 5.20 10.64 13.63
N THR A 108 5.07 11.49 12.61
CA THR A 108 4.34 12.78 12.67
C THR A 108 2.90 12.69 12.17
N ILE A 109 2.50 11.55 11.60
CA ILE A 109 1.14 11.33 11.07
C ILE A 109 0.11 11.47 12.19
N LYS A 110 -0.98 12.16 11.90
CA LYS A 110 -2.11 12.34 12.82
C LYS A 110 -3.27 11.44 12.40
N LYS A 111 -4.05 11.01 13.39
CA LYS A 111 -5.31 10.30 13.13
C LYS A 111 -6.26 11.16 12.31
N GLY A 112 -6.94 10.57 11.33
CA GLY A 112 -7.86 11.26 10.42
C GLY A 112 -7.18 12.01 9.28
N ALA A 113 -5.84 11.94 9.18
CA ALA A 113 -5.14 12.53 8.04
C ALA A 113 -5.48 11.77 6.75
N PRO A 114 -5.63 12.48 5.60
CA PRO A 114 -5.93 11.85 4.32
C PRO A 114 -4.78 10.97 3.85
N VAL A 115 -5.12 9.89 3.16
CA VAL A 115 -4.16 8.94 2.58
C VAL A 115 -4.02 9.21 1.09
N TYR A 116 -2.79 9.38 0.62
CA TYR A 116 -2.49 9.57 -0.80
C TYR A 116 -1.92 8.28 -1.40
N VAL A 117 -2.13 8.08 -2.69
CA VAL A 117 -1.61 6.92 -3.46
C VAL A 117 -0.79 7.42 -4.63
N ARG A 118 0.40 6.85 -4.83
CA ARG A 118 1.28 7.16 -5.95
C ARG A 118 0.71 6.65 -7.28
N ILE A 119 0.56 7.55 -8.24
CA ILE A 119 0.08 7.26 -9.60
C ILE A 119 1.07 7.71 -10.68
N ALA A 120 2.19 8.33 -10.34
CA ALA A 120 3.28 8.65 -11.25
C ALA A 120 4.61 8.79 -10.49
N GLY A 121 5.73 8.84 -11.20
CA GLY A 121 7.04 9.10 -10.58
C GLY A 121 7.47 8.01 -9.60
N ALA A 122 7.26 6.74 -9.95
CA ALA A 122 7.61 5.61 -9.08
C ALA A 122 9.09 5.59 -8.70
N THR A 123 9.37 5.11 -7.49
CA THR A 123 10.74 4.83 -7.00
C THR A 123 10.79 3.43 -6.40
N ASP A 124 11.99 2.89 -6.20
CA ASP A 124 12.15 1.55 -5.59
C ASP A 124 11.51 1.44 -4.19
N LYS A 125 11.53 2.53 -3.42
CA LYS A 125 10.96 2.59 -2.07
C LYS A 125 9.49 3.01 -2.04
N SER A 126 8.99 3.59 -3.13
CA SER A 126 7.61 4.06 -3.27
C SER A 126 7.16 3.76 -4.71
N PRO A 127 6.80 2.50 -5.02
CA PRO A 127 6.33 2.11 -6.35
C PRO A 127 4.93 2.67 -6.64
N LEU A 128 4.42 2.46 -7.86
CA LEU A 128 3.03 2.79 -8.17
C LEU A 128 2.08 2.01 -7.25
N GLY A 129 1.05 2.69 -6.76
CA GLY A 129 0.15 2.15 -5.75
C GLY A 129 0.68 2.24 -4.31
N ALA A 130 1.89 2.74 -4.07
CA ALA A 130 2.38 3.01 -2.72
C ALA A 130 1.60 4.16 -2.07
N PHE A 131 1.55 4.13 -0.73
CA PHE A 131 0.86 5.14 0.06
C PHE A 131 1.78 6.30 0.42
N LEU A 132 1.23 7.51 0.51
CA LEU A 132 1.95 8.71 0.94
C LEU A 132 1.15 9.48 1.98
N ILE A 133 1.89 10.26 2.78
CA ILE A 133 1.35 11.12 3.84
C ILE A 133 0.90 12.51 3.34
N ALA A 134 1.30 12.86 2.12
CA ALA A 134 1.04 14.15 1.51
C ALA A 134 1.00 14.02 -0.03
N GLU A 135 0.43 15.02 -0.67
CA GLU A 135 0.50 15.18 -2.13
C GLU A 135 1.95 15.35 -2.59
N GLU A 136 2.35 14.59 -3.61
CA GLU A 136 3.65 14.75 -4.25
C GLU A 136 3.49 15.38 -5.63
N LYS A 137 4.39 16.32 -5.95
CA LYS A 137 4.47 16.94 -7.27
C LYS A 137 5.88 16.86 -7.83
N THR A 138 5.98 16.77 -9.15
CA THR A 138 7.24 16.97 -9.87
C THR A 138 7.17 18.25 -10.70
N GLY A 139 8.21 19.07 -10.60
CA GLY A 139 8.28 20.40 -11.21
C GLY A 139 7.78 21.51 -10.28
N GLU A 140 7.82 22.74 -10.75
CA GLU A 140 7.47 23.95 -9.99
C GLU A 140 6.41 24.78 -10.73
N GLY A 141 5.68 25.62 -9.99
CA GLY A 141 4.69 26.55 -10.54
C GLY A 141 3.45 25.87 -11.14
N GLU A 142 2.82 26.52 -12.11
CA GLU A 142 1.57 26.05 -12.74
C GLU A 142 1.74 24.78 -13.59
N SER A 143 2.99 24.41 -13.91
CA SER A 143 3.32 23.19 -14.67
C SER A 143 3.65 21.98 -13.78
N ALA A 144 3.53 22.12 -12.46
CA ALA A 144 3.77 21.03 -11.52
C ALA A 144 2.80 19.88 -11.79
N LYS A 145 3.35 18.69 -12.05
CA LYS A 145 2.56 17.47 -12.25
C LYS A 145 2.26 16.84 -10.91
N VAL A 146 0.99 16.56 -10.64
CA VAL A 146 0.56 15.85 -9.43
C VAL A 146 0.79 14.35 -9.63
N ASN A 147 1.63 13.76 -8.78
CA ASN A 147 2.02 12.34 -8.86
C ASN A 147 1.14 11.43 -7.99
N THR A 148 0.16 12.01 -7.30
CA THR A 148 -0.63 11.32 -6.29
C THR A 148 -2.12 11.56 -6.47
N VAL A 149 -2.92 10.60 -6.02
CA VAL A 149 -4.37 10.77 -5.85
C VAL A 149 -4.73 10.57 -4.40
N ILE A 150 -5.74 11.30 -3.91
CA ILE A 150 -6.31 11.04 -2.59
C ILE A 150 -7.13 9.75 -2.69
N LEU A 151 -6.88 8.79 -1.79
CA LEU A 151 -7.68 7.58 -1.69
C LEU A 151 -8.98 7.89 -0.94
N PRO A 152 -10.16 7.81 -1.60
CA PRO A 152 -11.42 8.08 -0.93
C PRO A 152 -11.72 7.03 0.15
N ASN A 153 -12.34 7.48 1.24
CA ASN A 153 -12.71 6.64 2.39
C ASN A 153 -11.50 5.91 3.01
N ALA A 154 -10.34 6.56 3.03
CA ALA A 154 -9.17 6.09 3.73
C ALA A 154 -8.59 7.18 4.64
N GLU A 155 -8.22 6.80 5.84
CA GLU A 155 -7.58 7.70 6.81
C GLU A 155 -6.52 6.95 7.62
N PHE A 156 -5.46 7.67 8.01
CA PHE A 156 -4.50 7.16 8.97
C PHE A 156 -5.13 7.05 10.36
N THR A 157 -4.86 5.95 11.07
CA THR A 157 -5.46 5.71 12.39
C THR A 157 -4.63 6.30 13.54
N GLY A 158 -3.40 6.71 13.27
CA GLY A 158 -2.49 7.29 14.23
C GLY A 158 -1.08 7.43 13.69
N HIS A 159 -0.13 7.63 14.60
CA HIS A 159 1.28 7.71 14.27
C HIS A 159 1.82 6.37 13.79
N GLY A 160 2.71 6.42 12.80
CA GLY A 160 3.48 5.25 12.39
C GLY A 160 4.85 5.15 13.08
N ASP A 161 5.73 4.33 12.51
CA ASP A 161 7.11 4.14 12.94
C ASP A 161 8.15 4.83 12.03
N ALA A 162 9.41 4.78 12.45
CA ALA A 162 10.55 5.41 11.77
C ALA A 162 10.90 4.72 10.44
N ASP A 163 10.49 3.46 10.25
CA ASP A 163 10.65 2.71 9.00
C ASP A 163 9.51 2.99 8.00
N GLY A 164 8.56 3.84 8.38
CA GLY A 164 7.45 4.29 7.56
C GLY A 164 6.24 3.38 7.55
N ASN A 165 6.14 2.42 8.48
CA ASN A 165 4.93 1.61 8.60
C ASN A 165 3.88 2.33 9.44
N VAL A 166 2.66 2.35 8.93
CA VAL A 166 1.52 3.00 9.59
C VAL A 166 0.24 2.23 9.29
N GLU A 167 -0.70 2.24 10.23
CA GLU A 167 -2.04 1.69 10.03
C GLU A 167 -2.95 2.71 9.34
N ILE A 168 -3.65 2.25 8.29
CA ILE A 168 -4.75 2.96 7.66
C ILE A 168 -6.05 2.20 7.87
N SER A 169 -7.15 2.95 7.95
CA SER A 169 -8.48 2.41 7.76
C SER A 169 -8.90 2.61 6.31
N TYR A 170 -9.61 1.64 5.74
CA TYR A 170 -10.10 1.70 4.36
C TYR A 170 -11.55 1.22 4.31
N LYS A 171 -12.44 2.10 3.85
CA LYS A 171 -13.89 1.87 3.69
C LYS A 171 -14.58 1.31 4.94
N ILE A 172 -14.07 1.65 6.13
CA ILE A 172 -14.60 1.17 7.41
C ILE A 172 -15.87 1.92 7.81
#